data_AF-R5KMF9-F1
#
_entry.id   AF-R5KMF9-F1
#
_cell.length_a   1.000
_cell.length_b   1.000
_cell.length_c   1.000
_cell.angle_alpha   90.00
_cell.angle_beta   90.00
_cell.angle_gamma   90.00
#
_symmetry.space_group_name_H-M   'P 1'
#
loop_
_entity.id
_entity.type
_entity.pdbx_description
1 polymer ?
#
loop_
_entity_poly.entity_id
_entity_poly.type
_entity_poly.pdbx_seq_one_letter_code
_entity_poly.pdbx_strand_id
1 'polypeptide(L)' 'MYILELIVKYIKGKNYYKRPLKFDPLAEENPEDSSECEHTFMPVDSTGEILACSKCGLVVNRKDLKDINIFKT' A
#
# COMPACT_ATOMS: atom_id res chain seq x y z
N MET A 1 -16.31 30.26 18.19
CA MET A 1 -16.07 29.42 19.40
C MET A 1 -17.02 28.23 19.39
N TYR A 2 -16.48 27.03 19.66
CA TYR A 2 -17.13 25.72 19.90
C TYR A 2 -18.13 25.12 18.87
N ILE A 3 -18.96 25.91 18.17
CA ILE A 3 -20.01 25.37 17.28
C ILE A 3 -19.41 24.74 16.01
N LEU A 4 -18.49 25.44 15.34
CA LEU A 4 -17.82 24.92 14.14
C LEU A 4 -16.99 23.66 14.44
N GLU A 5 -16.39 23.57 15.63
CA GLU A 5 -15.59 22.41 16.06
C GLU A 5 -16.47 21.16 16.27
N LEU A 6 -17.68 21.33 16.82
CA LEU A 6 -18.66 20.25 17.00
C LEU A 6 -19.15 19.70 15.66
N ILE A 7 -19.42 20.57 14.68
CA ILE A 7 -19.85 20.17 13.33
C ILE A 7 -18.75 19.35 12.65
N VAL A 8 -17.50 19.82 12.73
CA VAL A 8 -16.35 19.09 12.16
C VAL A 8 -16.14 17.75 12.87
N LYS A 9 -16.23 17.67 14.20
CA LYS A 9 -16.16 16.40 14.95
C LYS A 9 -17.27 15.43 14.57
N TYR A 10 -18.50 15.92 14.34
CA TYR A 10 -19.63 15.08 13.97
C TYR A 10 -19.49 14.49 12.56
N ILE A 11 -19.03 15.29 11.59
CA ILE A 11 -18.77 14.83 10.21
C ILE A 11 -17.56 13.88 10.17
N LYS A 12 -16.52 14.17 10.97
CA LYS A 12 -15.25 13.42 11.00
C LYS A 12 -15.34 12.13 11.83
N GLY A 13 -16.26 12.04 12.79
CA GLY A 13 -16.38 10.94 13.75
C GLY A 13 -16.78 9.58 13.16
N LYS A 14 -17.40 9.54 11.98
CA LYS A 14 -17.84 8.27 11.36
C LYS A 14 -16.76 7.58 10.52
N ASN A 15 -15.72 8.32 10.08
CA ASN A 15 -14.69 7.81 9.16
C ASN A 15 -13.27 7.74 9.78
N TYR A 16 -13.09 8.14 11.04
CA TYR A 16 -11.77 8.20 11.69
C TYR A 16 -11.54 7.15 12.79
N TYR A 17 -12.44 6.18 12.93
CA TYR A 17 -12.22 5.00 13.75
C TYR A 17 -12.04 3.77 12.85
N LYS A 18 -10.84 3.63 12.26
CA LYS A 18 -10.17 2.34 11.98
C LYS A 18 -8.86 2.57 11.20
N ARG A 19 -7.82 2.90 11.94
CA ARG A 19 -6.63 2.05 12.07
C ARG A 19 -5.80 2.68 13.18
N PRO A 20 -5.67 2.05 14.37
CA PRO A 20 -4.44 2.31 15.10
C PRO A 20 -3.33 1.84 14.16
N LEU A 21 -2.47 2.75 13.70
CA LEU A 21 -1.18 2.39 13.13
C LEU A 21 -0.35 1.78 14.28
N LYS A 22 -0.70 0.57 14.69
CA LYS A 22 0.23 -0.32 15.36
C LYS A 22 1.16 -0.82 14.27
N PHE A 23 2.05 0.06 13.81
CA PHE A 23 3.20 -0.38 13.05
C PHE A 23 4.16 -0.98 14.07
N ASP A 24 3.97 -2.27 14.33
CA ASP A 24 4.90 -3.07 15.11
C ASP A 24 5.88 -3.70 14.09
N PRO A 25 7.15 -3.26 14.05
CA PRO A 25 8.14 -3.78 13.10
C PRO A 25 8.42 -5.28 13.27
N LEU A 26 7.91 -5.90 14.34
CA LEU A 26 8.07 -7.30 14.69
C LEU A 26 6.75 -8.08 14.69
N ALA A 27 5.63 -7.45 14.32
CA ALA A 27 4.40 -8.19 14.10
C ALA A 27 4.60 -9.05 12.84
N GLU A 28 4.71 -10.37 13.04
CA GLU A 28 4.61 -11.34 11.95
C GLU A 28 3.25 -11.14 11.27
N GLU A 29 3.26 -10.54 10.09
CA GLU A 29 2.10 -10.52 9.21
C GLU A 29 1.81 -11.98 8.86
N ASN A 30 0.80 -12.56 9.52
CA ASN A 30 0.34 -13.93 9.21
C ASN A 30 -0.01 -13.97 7.71
N PRO A 31 0.73 -14.72 6.87
CA PRO A 31 0.55 -14.70 5.42
C PRO A 31 -0.73 -15.42 4.97
N GLU A 32 -1.47 -16.02 5.91
CA GLU A 32 -2.66 -16.85 5.64
C GLU A 32 -3.93 -16.02 5.35
N ASP A 33 -3.97 -14.73 5.68
CA ASP A 33 -5.18 -13.90 5.58
C ASP A 33 -5.29 -13.05 4.29
N SER A 34 -4.30 -13.09 3.39
CA SER A 34 -4.36 -12.36 2.11
C SER A 34 -4.17 -13.31 0.92
N SER A 35 -5.26 -13.93 0.47
CA SER A 35 -5.28 -14.68 -0.79
C SER A 35 -4.91 -13.85 -2.02
N GLU A 36 -4.88 -12.52 -1.89
CA GLU A 36 -4.44 -11.58 -2.91
C GLU A 36 -3.22 -10.80 -2.40
N CYS A 37 -2.05 -11.10 -2.98
CA CYS A 37 -0.84 -10.33 -2.70
C CYS A 37 -0.92 -8.96 -3.40
N GLU A 38 -0.89 -7.87 -2.63
CA GLU A 38 -0.61 -6.53 -3.17
C GLU A 38 0.86 -6.46 -3.60
N HIS A 39 1.12 -6.82 -4.86
CA HIS A 39 2.47 -6.94 -5.41
C HIS A 39 3.15 -5.56 -5.51
N THR A 40 4.18 -5.36 -4.68
CA THR A 40 5.14 -4.26 -4.86
C THR A 40 6.39 -4.81 -5.53
N PHE A 41 6.58 -4.49 -6.82
CA PHE A 41 7.68 -4.94 -7.64
C PHE A 41 8.90 -4.03 -7.53
N MET A 42 10.08 -4.62 -7.33
CA MET A 42 11.36 -3.92 -7.22
C MET A 42 12.36 -4.51 -8.23
N PRO A 43 13.24 -3.70 -8.84
CA PRO A 43 14.23 -4.22 -9.78
C PRO A 43 15.23 -5.15 -9.10
N VAL A 44 15.52 -6.28 -9.75
CA VAL A 44 16.47 -7.29 -9.27
C VAL A 44 17.91 -6.90 -9.62
N ASP A 45 18.08 -6.09 -10.66
CA ASP A 45 19.37 -5.65 -11.17
C ASP A 45 19.35 -4.15 -11.50
N SER A 46 20.53 -3.62 -11.88
CA SER A 46 20.67 -2.22 -12.27
C SER A 46 19.99 -1.88 -13.61
N THR A 47 19.63 -2.88 -14.43
CA THR A 47 18.96 -2.65 -15.71
C THR A 47 17.48 -2.31 -15.49
N GLY A 48 16.86 -2.88 -14.45
CA GLY A 48 15.47 -2.65 -14.11
C GLY A 48 14.49 -3.24 -15.12
N GLU A 49 14.94 -4.19 -15.95
CA GLU A 49 14.10 -4.94 -16.88
C GLU A 49 13.34 -6.07 -16.17
N ILE A 50 13.98 -6.70 -15.18
CA ILE A 50 13.42 -7.80 -14.39
C ILE A 50 13.05 -7.26 -13.02
N LEU A 51 11.80 -7.50 -12.64
CA LEU A 51 11.26 -7.05 -11.36
C LEU A 51 10.79 -8.24 -10.53
N ALA A 52 11.05 -8.19 -9.22
CA ALA A 52 10.59 -9.19 -8.27
C ALA A 52 9.69 -8.55 -7.21
N CYS A 53 8.65 -9.28 -6.79
CA CYS A 53 7.82 -8.85 -5.69
C CYS A 53 8.58 -8.99 -4.36
N SER A 54 8.62 -7.91 -3.58
CA SER A 54 9.24 -7.87 -2.25
C SER A 54 8.58 -8.78 -1.21
N LYS A 55 7.33 -9.19 -1.44
CA LYS A 55 6.54 -10.00 -0.50
C LYS A 55 6.49 -11.48 -0.87
N CYS A 56 6.12 -11.80 -2.11
CA CYS A 56 5.88 -13.18 -2.56
C CYS A 56 6.96 -13.76 -3.48
N GLY A 57 7.92 -12.94 -3.92
CA GLY A 57 9.00 -13.39 -4.82
C GLY A 57 8.58 -13.63 -6.28
N LEU A 58 7.35 -13.27 -6.68
CA LEU A 58 6.93 -13.34 -8.08
C LEU A 58 7.86 -12.50 -8.97
N VAL A 59 8.36 -13.10 -10.05
CA VAL A 59 9.25 -12.46 -11.02
C VAL A 59 8.51 -12.16 -12.31
N VAL A 60 8.63 -10.92 -12.79
CA VAL A 60 7.96 -10.44 -14.01
C VAL A 60 8.92 -9.58 -14.84
N ASN A 61 8.67 -9.50 -16.16
CA ASN A 61 9.37 -8.53 -16.99
C ASN A 61 8.64 -7.18 -16.95
N ARG A 62 9.40 -6.09 -16.93
CA ARG A 62 8.85 -4.72 -16.92
C ARG A 62 7.91 -4.45 -18.10
N LYS A 63 8.15 -5.10 -19.26
CA LYS A 63 7.32 -4.95 -20.47
C LYS A 63 5.90 -5.48 -20.30
N ASP A 64 5.72 -6.46 -19.42
CA ASP A 64 4.43 -7.13 -19.21
C ASP A 64 3.54 -6.36 -18.23
N LEU A 65 4.10 -5.36 -17.54
CA LEU A 65 3.37 -4.47 -16.65
C LEU A 65 2.86 -3.25 -17.40
N LYS A 66 1.59 -2.88 -17.15
CA LYS A 66 1.06 -1.59 -17.62
C LYS A 66 1.74 -0.45 -16.85
N ASP A 67 2.42 0.43 -17.57
CA ASP A 67 3.03 1.64 -17.01
C ASP A 67 1.94 2.69 -16.70
N ILE A 68 1.26 2.52 -15.57
CA ILE A 68 0.31 3.50 -15.01
C ILE A 68 1.11 4.60 -14.28
N ASN A 69 1.92 5.34 -15.03
CA ASN A 69 2.65 6.48 -14.49
C ASN A 69 1.83 7.76 -14.61
N ILE A 70 1.30 8.24 -13.48
CA ILE A 70 0.48 9.47 -13.40
C ILE A 70 1.26 10.78 -13.67
N PHE A 71 2.58 10.70 -13.83
CA PHE A 71 3.44 11.86 -14.09
C PHE A 71 3.88 11.99 -15.56
N LYS A 72 3.53 11.01 -16.41
CA LYS A 72 3.73 11.14 -17.86
C LYS A 72 2.49 11.81 -18.45
N THR A 73 2.58 13.12 -18.66
CA THR A 73 1.58 13.95 -19.36
C THR A 73 1.91 14.05 -20.84
#